data_AF-A0A3D6CY32-F1
#
_entry.id   AF-A0A3D6CY32-F1
#
_cell.length_a   1.000
_cell.length_b   1.000
_cell.length_c   1.000
_cell.angle_alpha   90.00
_cell.angle_beta   90.00
_cell.angle_gamma   90.00
#
_symmetry.space_group_name_H-M   'P 1'
#
loop_
_entity.id
_entity.type
_entity.pdbx_description
1 polymer ?
#
loop_
_entity_poly.entity_id
_entity_poly.type
_entity_poly.pdbx_seq_one_letter_code
_entity_poly.pdbx_strand_id
1 'polypeptide(L)' 'KKNPDMAELTRGKSGRVVGNLVSLLTMLKGLPMTYNRDLQEDKERLFDTADTLRACVRIMTGMIAHTKVQED' A
#
# COMPACT_ATOMS: atom_id res chain seq x y z
N LYS A 1 -7.17 26.61 -10.48
CA LYS A 1 -6.32 25.90 -9.48
C LYS A 1 -6.27 24.43 -9.86
N LYS A 2 -5.09 23.80 -9.92
CA LYS A 2 -4.95 22.34 -10.11
C LYS A 2 -4.48 21.74 -8.79
N ASN A 3 -5.18 20.75 -8.27
CA ASN A 3 -4.84 20.09 -7.01
C ASN A 3 -4.06 18.80 -7.31
N PRO A 4 -3.06 18.43 -6.48
CA PRO A 4 -2.28 17.21 -6.66
C PRO A 4 -3.00 15.99 -6.05
N ASP A 5 -4.28 15.78 -6.36
CA ASP A 5 -5.14 14.77 -5.72
C ASP A 5 -4.54 13.35 -5.84
N MET A 6 -3.89 13.04 -6.96
CA MET A 6 -3.21 11.77 -7.20
C MET A 6 -2.07 11.49 -6.21
N ALA A 7 -1.28 12.52 -5.88
CA ALA A 7 -0.21 12.43 -4.90
C ALA A 7 -0.79 12.38 -3.46
N GLU A 8 -1.86 13.11 -3.20
CA GLU A 8 -2.56 13.09 -1.91
C GLU A 8 -3.17 11.71 -1.61
N LEU A 9 -3.82 11.09 -2.59
CA LEU A 9 -4.36 9.74 -2.47
C LEU A 9 -3.25 8.71 -2.24
N THR A 10 -2.17 8.77 -3.02
CA THR A 10 -1.02 7.85 -2.87
C THR A 10 -0.37 7.99 -1.49
N ARG A 11 -0.23 9.22 -0.99
CA ARG A 11 0.23 9.49 0.38
C ARG A 11 -0.71 8.89 1.42
N GLY A 12 -2.02 9.05 1.27
CA GLY A 12 -3.00 8.44 2.18
C GLY A 12 -2.93 6.91 2.20
N LYS A 13 -2.68 6.28 1.03
CA LYS A 13 -2.56 4.82 0.93
C LYS A 13 -1.33 4.24 1.63
N SER A 14 -0.30 5.04 1.92
CA SER A 14 0.84 4.59 2.73
C SER A 14 0.41 4.08 4.11
N GLY A 15 -0.55 4.75 4.76
CA GLY A 15 -1.09 4.31 6.05
C GLY A 15 -1.79 2.96 5.98
N ARG A 16 -2.47 2.65 4.87
CA ARG A 16 -3.10 1.34 4.65
C ARG A 16 -2.07 0.23 4.57
N VAL A 17 -1.00 0.44 3.79
CA VAL A 17 0.08 -0.55 3.62
C VAL A 17 0.82 -0.79 4.95
N VAL A 18 1.12 0.27 5.70
CA VAL A 18 1.73 0.15 7.03
C VAL A 18 0.80 -0.60 7.99
N GLY A 19 -0.51 -0.30 7.97
CA GLY A 19 -1.50 -1.03 8.77
C GLY A 19 -1.54 -2.53 8.46
N ASN A 20 -1.50 -2.90 7.18
CA ASN A 20 -1.46 -4.30 6.75
C ASN A 20 -0.19 -5.01 7.27
N LEU A 21 0.97 -4.35 7.22
CA LEU A 21 2.22 -4.88 7.76
C LEU A 21 2.12 -5.13 9.28
N VAL A 22 1.66 -4.14 10.04
CA VAL A 22 1.53 -4.27 11.50
C VAL A 22 0.54 -5.36 11.87
N SER A 23 -0.56 -5.49 11.12
CA SER A 23 -1.54 -6.56 11.30
C SER A 23 -0.91 -7.95 11.09
N LEU A 24 -0.14 -8.14 10.01
CA LEU A 24 0.55 -9.41 9.73
C LEU A 24 1.59 -9.75 10.80
N LEU A 25 2.42 -8.78 11.21
CA LEU A 25 3.41 -8.99 12.26
C LEU A 25 2.77 -9.35 13.60
N THR A 26 1.62 -8.75 13.92
CA THR A 26 0.87 -9.04 15.15
C THR A 26 0.25 -10.43 15.12
N MET A 27 -0.31 -10.84 13.97
CA MET A 27 -0.85 -12.19 13.78
C MET A 27 0.21 -13.27 13.94
N LEU A 28 1.41 -13.05 13.40
CA LEU A 28 2.52 -14.01 13.49
C LEU A 28 3.22 -14.03 14.84
N LYS A 29 3.06 -12.98 15.66
CA LYS A 29 3.79 -12.83 16.92
C LYS A 29 3.40 -13.92 17.92
N GLY A 30 4.36 -14.80 18.22
CA GLY A 30 4.21 -15.84 19.25
C GLY A 30 3.39 -17.05 18.79
N LEU A 31 3.16 -17.20 17.48
CA LEU A 31 2.49 -18.38 16.93
C LEU A 31 3.36 -19.63 17.16
N PRO A 32 2.86 -20.67 17.85
CA PRO A 32 3.60 -21.91 18.03
C PRO A 32 3.71 -22.66 16.70
N MET A 33 4.79 -23.42 16.52
CA MET A 33 4.94 -24.30 15.36
C MET A 33 3.91 -25.45 15.44
N THR A 34 3.33 -25.94 14.34
CA THR A 34 3.60 -25.63 12.92
C THR A 34 2.44 -24.87 12.28
N TYR A 35 1.55 -25.54 11.54
CA TYR A 35 0.39 -24.92 10.92
C TYR A 35 -0.67 -24.57 11.97
N ASN A 36 -1.12 -23.31 11.94
CA ASN A 36 -2.25 -22.82 12.71
C ASN A 36 -3.27 -22.18 11.77
N ARG A 37 -4.56 -22.24 12.12
CA ARG A 37 -5.64 -21.72 11.26
C ARG A 37 -5.61 -20.20 11.15
N ASP A 38 -5.01 -19.52 12.12
CA ASP A 38 -4.71 -18.08 12.14
C ASP A 38 -3.98 -17.61 10.88
N LEU A 39 -3.16 -18.49 10.27
CA LEU A 39 -2.47 -18.24 9.01
C LEU A 39 -3.42 -18.08 7.81
N GLN A 40 -4.73 -18.24 7.97
CA GLN A 40 -5.70 -17.92 6.91
C GLN A 40 -5.82 -16.41 6.67
N GLU A 41 -5.54 -15.59 7.68
CA GLU A 41 -5.63 -14.12 7.63
C GLU A 41 -4.49 -13.45 6.81
N ASP A 42 -3.50 -14.24 6.37
CA ASP A 42 -2.33 -13.73 5.66
C ASP A 42 -2.67 -13.13 4.28
N LYS A 43 -3.56 -13.79 3.54
CA LYS A 43 -3.81 -13.49 2.12
C LYS A 43 -4.50 -12.14 1.94
N GLU A 44 -5.48 -11.84 2.77
CA GLU A 44 -6.27 -10.61 2.61
C GLU A 44 -5.37 -9.37 2.70
N ARG A 45 -4.50 -9.33 3.72
CA ARG A 45 -3.57 -8.21 3.94
C ARG A 45 -2.50 -8.14 2.86
N LEU A 46 -2.01 -9.28 2.38
CA LEU A 46 -1.04 -9.34 1.31
C LEU A 46 -1.62 -8.88 -0.04
N PHE A 47 -2.78 -9.40 -0.43
CA PHE A 47 -3.43 -9.06 -1.69
C PHE A 47 -3.91 -7.62 -1.72
N ASP A 48 -4.48 -7.12 -0.61
CA ASP A 48 -4.85 -5.71 -0.50
C ASP A 48 -3.64 -4.78 -0.67
N THR A 49 -2.50 -5.16 -0.12
CA THR A 49 -1.24 -4.41 -0.27
C THR A 49 -0.76 -4.43 -1.72
N ALA A 50 -0.76 -5.60 -2.37
CA ALA A 50 -0.34 -5.75 -3.75
C ALA A 50 -1.21 -4.93 -4.72
N ASP A 51 -2.53 -4.99 -4.56
CA ASP A 51 -3.48 -4.22 -5.37
C ASP A 51 -3.34 -2.71 -5.13
N THR A 52 -3.18 -2.31 -3.87
CA THR A 52 -2.96 -0.91 -3.49
C THR A 52 -1.69 -0.36 -4.13
N LEU A 53 -0.58 -1.08 -4.02
CA LEU A 53 0.71 -0.66 -4.60
C LEU A 53 0.65 -0.59 -6.12
N ARG A 54 0.06 -1.60 -6.78
CA ARG A 54 -0.11 -1.60 -8.24
C ARG A 54 -0.92 -0.39 -8.71
N ALA A 55 -2.01 -0.06 -8.02
CA ALA A 55 -2.82 1.12 -8.33
C ALA A 55 -2.04 2.42 -8.11
N CYS A 56 -1.32 2.55 -6.99
CA CYS A 56 -0.52 3.74 -6.68
C CYS A 56 0.58 3.98 -7.71
N VAL A 57 1.33 2.94 -8.08
CA VAL A 57 2.39 3.04 -9.10
C VAL A 57 1.80 3.52 -10.43
N ARG A 58 0.71 2.89 -10.91
CA ARG A 58 0.07 3.27 -12.17
C ARG A 58 -0.38 4.74 -12.18
N ILE A 59 -0.99 5.19 -11.09
CA ILE A 59 -1.47 6.57 -10.94
C ILE A 59 -0.30 7.56 -10.92
N MET A 60 0.75 7.27 -10.15
CA MET A 60 1.93 8.13 -10.03
C MET A 60 2.70 8.20 -11.35
N THR A 61 2.86 7.09 -12.07
CA THR A 61 3.47 7.09 -13.41
C THR A 61 2.73 8.03 -14.36
N GLY A 62 1.39 7.96 -14.39
CA GLY A 62 0.57 8.87 -15.23
C GLY A 62 0.71 10.34 -14.82
N MET A 63 0.75 10.62 -13.53
CA MET A 63 0.95 11.99 -13.01
C MET A 63 2.31 12.55 -13.43
N ILE A 64 3.39 11.78 -13.22
CA ILE A 64 4.76 12.19 -13.56
C ILE A 64 4.90 12.41 -15.07
N ALA A 65 4.34 11.53 -15.90
CA ALA A 65 4.39 11.65 -17.36
C ALA A 65 3.80 12.96 -17.90
N HIS A 66 2.86 13.57 -17.17
CA HIS A 66 2.22 14.84 -17.54
C HIS A 66 2.67 16.03 -16.69
N THR A 67 3.66 15.85 -15.83
CA THR A 67 4.24 16.92 -15.02
C THR A 67 5.23 17.72 -15.85
N LYS A 68 5.15 19.06 -15.76
CA LYS A 68 6.12 19.98 -16.37
C LYS A 68 6.96 20.60 -15.29
N VAL A 69 8.28 20.47 -15.39
CA VAL A 69 9.22 21.24 -14.57
C VAL A 69 9.35 22.61 -15.22
N GLN A 70 9.21 23.67 -14.42
CA GLN A 70 9.58 25.02 -14.85
C GLN A 70 10.99 25.27 -14.33
N GLU A 71 11.93 25.41 -15.26
CA GLU A 71 13.25 25.96 -14.99
C GLU A 71 13.14 27.48 -15.16
N ASP A 72 13.77 28.23 -14.25
CA ASP A 72 13.77 29.70 -14.27
C ASP A 72 14.43 30.27 -15.55
#